data_AF-X1GX81-F1
#
_entry.id   AF-X1GX81-F1
#
_cell.length_a   1.000
_cell.length_b   1.000
_cell.length_c   1.000
_cell.angle_alpha   90.00
_cell.angle_beta   90.00
_cell.angle_gamma   90.00
#
_symmetry.space_group_name_H-M   'P 1'
#
loop_
_entity.id
_entity.type
_entity.pdbx_description
1 polymer ?
#
loop_
_entity_poly.entity_id
_entity_poly.type
_entity_poly.pdbx_seq_one_letter_code
_entity_poly.pdbx_strand_id
1 'polypeptide(L)' 'MRVFVYDDREFPDPGPNMTIDEVRQSMTNFFPELANAETFESKRGDDDIIEFRKRVGVKG' A
#
# COMPACT_ATOMS: atom_id res chain seq x y z
N MET A 1 -7.65 13.20 0.34
CA MET A 1 -8.20 11.82 0.36
C MET A 1 -7.01 10.85 0.43
N ARG A 2 -7.18 9.61 0.90
CA ARG A 2 -6.09 8.63 0.88
C ARG A 2 -6.26 7.72 -0.33
N VAL A 3 -5.18 7.54 -1.08
CA VAL A 3 -5.13 6.65 -2.24
C VAL A 3 -3.99 5.68 -2.00
N PHE A 4 -4.29 4.39 -2.05
CA PHE A 4 -3.29 3.35 -1.90
C PHE A 4 -2.85 2.89 -3.28
N VAL A 5 -1.55 2.88 -3.56
CA VAL A 5 -1.00 2.47 -4.84
C VAL A 5 -0.25 1.17 -4.64
N TYR A 6 -0.55 0.17 -5.45
CA TYR A 6 0.15 -1.10 -5.43
C TYR A 6 0.19 -1.71 -6.83
N ASP A 7 1.40 -2.08 -7.29
CA ASP A 7 1.63 -2.70 -8.61
C ASP A 7 1.00 -1.90 -9.76
N ASP A 8 1.24 -0.58 -9.76
CA ASP A 8 0.68 0.42 -10.71
C ASP A 8 -0.85 0.58 -10.64
N ARG A 9 -1.51 -0.03 -9.64
CA ARG A 9 -2.95 0.10 -9.42
C ARG A 9 -3.25 1.00 -8.24
N GLU A 10 -4.23 1.87 -8.44
CA GLU A 10 -4.76 2.74 -7.40
C GLU A 10 -5.98 2.08 -6.75
N PHE A 11 -5.96 1.99 -5.43
CA PHE A 11 -6.99 1.45 -4.59
C PHE A 11 -7.58 2.56 -3.73
N PRO A 12 -8.91 2.67 -3.66
CA PRO A 12 -9.56 3.58 -2.74
C PRO A 12 -9.31 3.15 -1.29
N ASP A 13 -9.29 4.11 -0.38
CA ASP A 13 -9.17 3.85 1.05
C ASP A 13 -10.28 2.88 1.53
N PRO A 14 -9.93 1.68 2.03
CA PRO A 14 -10.92 0.67 2.42
C PRO A 14 -11.62 1.01 3.73
N GLY A 15 -11.16 2.01 4.46
CA GLY A 15 -11.75 2.45 5.72
C GLY A 15 -10.94 3.57 6.36
N PRO A 16 -11.53 4.77 6.58
CA PRO A 16 -10.78 5.92 7.11
C PRO A 16 -10.31 5.73 8.56
N ASN A 17 -10.88 4.74 9.25
CA ASN A 17 -10.50 4.35 10.61
C ASN A 17 -9.31 3.36 10.64
N MET A 18 -8.94 2.77 9.49
CA MET A 18 -7.82 1.86 9.42
C MET A 18 -6.52 2.62 9.28
N THR A 19 -5.49 2.13 9.97
CA THR A 19 -4.13 2.60 9.75
C THR A 19 -3.57 2.01 8.46
N ILE A 20 -2.55 2.66 7.90
CA ILE A 20 -1.87 2.18 6.68
C ILE A 20 -1.37 0.74 6.83
N ASP A 21 -0.89 0.38 8.02
CA ASP A 21 -0.41 -0.97 8.30
C ASP A 21 -1.54 -2.00 8.32
N GLU A 22 -2.69 -1.66 8.92
CA GLU A 22 -3.89 -2.52 8.89
C GLU A 22 -4.42 -2.72 7.47
N VAL A 23 -4.41 -1.65 6.65
CA VAL A 23 -4.77 -1.75 5.23
C VAL A 23 -3.83 -2.71 4.51
N ARG A 24 -2.51 -2.56 4.68
CA ARG A 24 -1.50 -3.46 4.11
C ARG A 24 -1.70 -4.90 4.57
N GLN A 25 -2.00 -5.11 5.84
CA GLN A 25 -2.21 -6.43 6.44
C GLN A 25 -3.51 -7.07 5.90
N SER A 26 -4.57 -6.29 5.74
CA SER A 26 -5.82 -6.73 5.10
C SER A 26 -5.60 -7.11 3.64
N MET A 27 -4.87 -6.27 2.89
CA MET A 27 -4.50 -6.54 1.51
C MET A 27 -3.59 -7.77 1.38
N THR A 28 -2.81 -8.11 2.42
CA THR A 28 -1.96 -9.31 2.44
C THR A 28 -2.78 -10.62 2.30
N ASN A 29 -4.05 -10.62 2.72
CA ASN A 29 -4.94 -11.77 2.50
C ASN A 29 -5.19 -12.04 1.00
N PHE A 30 -5.10 -11.02 0.16
CA PHE A 30 -5.27 -11.11 -1.29
C PHE A 30 -3.93 -11.11 -2.03
N PHE A 31 -2.96 -10.33 -1.54
CA PHE A 31 -1.64 -10.12 -2.11
C PHE A 31 -0.57 -10.47 -1.07
N PRO A 32 -0.21 -11.76 -0.90
CA PRO A 32 0.69 -12.20 0.17
C PRO A 32 2.08 -11.55 0.12
N GLU A 33 2.49 -11.04 -1.04
CA GLU A 33 3.72 -10.28 -1.22
C GLU A 33 3.75 -8.93 -0.46
N LEU A 34 2.58 -8.40 -0.10
CA LEU A 34 2.47 -7.19 0.73
C LEU A 34 2.89 -7.42 2.19
N ALA A 35 2.96 -8.67 2.64
CA ALA A 35 3.42 -9.01 3.99
C ALA A 35 4.79 -8.41 4.30
N ASN A 36 5.67 -8.36 3.30
CA ASN A 36 7.03 -7.81 3.39
C ASN A 36 7.24 -6.59 2.48
N ALA A 37 6.15 -5.97 2.00
CA ALA A 37 6.24 -4.76 1.21
C ALA A 37 6.67 -3.56 2.06
N GLU A 38 7.40 -2.65 1.44
CA GLU A 38 7.72 -1.35 2.01
C GLU A 38 6.61 -0.36 1.68
N THR A 39 6.30 0.49 2.65
CA THR A 39 5.27 1.53 2.54
C THR A 39 5.96 2.86 2.25
N PHE A 40 5.50 3.55 1.21
CA PHE A 40 5.96 4.87 0.82
C PHE A 40 4.80 5.85 0.91
N GLU A 41 4.91 6.80 1.83
CA GLU A 41 3.93 7.87 1.97
C GLU A 41 4.40 9.08 1.16
N SER A 42 3.54 9.58 0.30
CA SER A 42 3.79 10.75 -0.54
C SER A 42 2.54 11.61 -0.58
N LYS A 43 2.71 12.92 -0.81
CA LYS A 43 1.60 13.85 -0.98
C LYS A 43 1.52 14.29 -2.42
N ARG A 44 0.33 14.24 -3.00
CA ARG A 44 0.04 14.73 -4.36
C ARG A 44 -1.07 15.78 -4.26
N GLY A 45 -0.68 17.04 -4.10
CA GLY A 45 -1.62 18.13 -3.83
C GLY A 45 -2.27 17.94 -2.45
N ASP A 46 -3.60 17.84 -2.42
CA ASP A 46 -4.41 17.62 -1.22
C ASP A 46 -4.63 16.13 -0.87
N ASP A 47 -4.07 15.22 -1.68
CA ASP A 47 -4.21 13.77 -1.50
C ASP A 47 -2.94 13.12 -0.92
N ASP A 48 -3.15 12.20 0.02
CA ASP A 48 -2.13 11.34 0.57
C ASP A 48 -2.07 10.06 -0.29
N ILE A 49 -0.93 9.86 -0.93
CA ILE A 49 -0.61 8.70 -1.76
C ILE A 49 0.22 7.74 -0.90
N ILE A 50 -0.30 6.54 -0.69
CA ILE A 50 0.36 5.49 0.07
C ILE A 50 0.73 4.38 -0.92
N GLU A 51 1.99 4.32 -1.32
CA GLU A 51 2.47 3.31 -2.26
C GLU A 51 3.07 2.11 -1.51
N PHE A 52 2.54 0.91 -1.77
CA PHE A 52 3.11 -0.34 -1.29
C PHE A 52 4.03 -0.93 -2.36
N ARG A 53 5.33 -0.97 -2.08
CA ARG A 53 6.31 -1.60 -2.96
C ARG A 53 6.66 -2.99 -2.45
N LYS A 54 6.32 -4.01 -3.25
CA LYS A 54 6.76 -5.39 -2.99
C LYS A 54 8.28 -5.44 -2.92
N ARG A 55 8.81 -6.09 -1.90
CA ARG A 55 10.24 -6.38 -1.80
C ARG A 55 10.54 -7.58 -2.69
N VAL A 56 10.83 -7.32 -3.97
CA VAL A 56 11.30 -8.39 -4.87
C VAL A 56 12.68 -8.78 -4.40
N GLY A 57 12.80 -9.94 -3.75
CA GLY A 57 14.10 -10.52 -3.48
C GLY A 57 14.80 -10.75 -4.81
N VAL A 58 15.79 -9.92 -5.14
CA VAL A 58 16.73 -10.23 -6.22
C VAL A 58 17.45 -11.49 -5.79
N LYS A 59 17.02 -12.62 -6.36
CA LYS A 59 17.73 -13.89 -6.26
C LYS A 59 18.96 -13.76 -7.16
N GLY A 60 20.01 -13.16 -6.62
CA GLY A 60 21.37 -13.20 -7.16
C GLY A 60 22.04 -14.52 -6.83
#